data_AF-A0A7C7EIY1-F1
#
_entry.id   AF-A0A7C7EIY1-F1
#
_cell.length_a   1.000
_cell.length_b   1.000
_cell.length_c   1.000
_cell.angle_alpha   90.00
_cell.angle_beta   90.00
_cell.angle_gamma   90.00
#
_symmetry.space_group_name_H-M   'P 1'
#
loop_
_entity.id
_entity.type
_entity.pdbx_description
1 polymer ?
#
loop_
_entity_poly.entity_id
_entity_poly.type
_entity_poly.pdbx_seq_one_letter_code
_entity_poly.pdbx_strand_id
1 'polypeptide(L)'
;MRIGVCTNFLKKETYALHLEDFEELTSVFDFVELPAMTISQIPEEIFEKLKDELQINKLNCDYVTNIFPKDLSVIGHDSDTKKIENYLDGLI
;
A
#
# COMPACT_ATOMS: atom_id res chain seq x y z
N MET A 1 -6.17 11.52 -18.70
CA MET A 1 -5.93 11.68 -17.25
C MET A 1 -6.22 10.32 -16.63
N ARG A 2 -5.28 9.75 -15.85
CA ARG A 2 -5.48 8.46 -15.17
C ARG A 2 -5.86 8.71 -13.72
N ILE A 3 -6.83 7.98 -13.20
CA ILE A 3 -7.33 8.08 -11.82
C ILE A 3 -6.99 6.76 -11.11
N GLY A 4 -6.30 6.84 -9.99
CA GLY A 4 -5.91 5.67 -9.20
C GLY A 4 -6.47 5.69 -7.79
N VAL A 5 -6.30 4.57 -7.08
CA VAL A 5 -6.73 4.38 -5.70
C VAL A 5 -5.60 3.80 -4.86
N CYS A 6 -5.43 4.33 -3.65
CA CYS A 6 -4.51 3.76 -2.66
C CYS A 6 -5.27 2.71 -1.84
N THR A 7 -4.76 1.48 -1.80
CA THR A 7 -5.45 0.35 -1.15
C THR A 7 -5.65 0.56 0.36
N ASN A 8 -4.81 1.39 0.98
CA ASN A 8 -4.97 1.80 2.39
C ASN A 8 -6.30 2.50 2.70
N PHE A 9 -7.04 3.00 1.70
CA PHE A 9 -8.34 3.64 1.91
C PHE A 9 -9.54 2.70 1.76
N LEU A 10 -9.34 1.43 1.38
CA LEU A 10 -10.44 0.54 1.01
C LEU A 10 -11.18 -0.03 2.22
N LYS A 11 -10.47 -0.40 3.30
CA LYS A 11 -11.05 -1.01 4.50
C LYS A 11 -10.38 -0.48 5.78
N LYS A 12 -10.93 -0.87 6.93
CA LYS A 12 -10.40 -0.51 8.26
C LYS A 12 -9.07 -1.22 8.59
N GLU A 13 -8.73 -2.27 7.85
CA GLU A 13 -7.47 -2.99 8.00
C GLU A 13 -6.35 -2.20 7.32
N THR A 14 -5.73 -1.33 8.09
CA THR A 14 -4.57 -0.56 7.64
C THR A 14 -3.50 -1.52 7.12
N TYR A 15 -2.90 -1.20 5.97
CA TYR A 15 -1.77 -1.93 5.38
C TYR A 15 -2.10 -3.32 4.79
N ALA A 16 -3.36 -3.63 4.50
CA ALA A 16 -3.71 -4.83 3.74
C ALA A 16 -3.58 -4.62 2.21
N LEU A 17 -3.29 -5.70 1.47
CA LEU A 17 -3.14 -5.65 0.01
C LEU A 17 -4.47 -5.65 -0.74
N HIS A 18 -5.54 -6.18 -0.13
CA HIS A 18 -6.89 -6.23 -0.70
C HIS A 18 -6.94 -6.89 -2.10
N LEU A 19 -6.20 -7.98 -2.28
CA LEU A 19 -6.12 -8.70 -3.55
C LEU A 19 -7.50 -9.15 -4.04
N GLU A 20 -8.38 -9.50 -3.10
CA GLU A 20 -9.75 -9.94 -3.37
C GLU A 20 -10.62 -8.86 -4.02
N ASP A 21 -10.26 -7.58 -3.87
CA ASP A 21 -11.04 -6.46 -4.38
C ASP A 21 -10.54 -6.00 -5.77
N PHE A 22 -9.41 -6.54 -6.28
CA PHE A 22 -8.75 -6.04 -7.50
C PHE A 22 -9.64 -6.07 -8.74
N GLU A 23 -10.45 -7.12 -8.91
CA GLU A 23 -11.40 -7.21 -10.02
C GLU A 23 -12.37 -6.02 -10.00
N GLU A 24 -12.94 -5.69 -8.83
CA GLU A 24 -13.85 -4.56 -8.67
C GLU A 24 -13.13 -3.23 -8.91
N LEU A 25 -11.90 -3.07 -8.39
CA LEU A 25 -11.12 -1.84 -8.56
C LEU A 25 -10.84 -1.53 -10.03
N THR A 26 -10.62 -2.54 -10.87
CA THR A 26 -10.38 -2.35 -12.32
C THR A 26 -11.57 -1.73 -13.06
N SER A 27 -12.78 -1.88 -12.51
CA SER A 27 -14.00 -1.34 -13.11
C SER A 27 -14.15 0.17 -12.87
N VAL A 28 -13.38 0.74 -11.93
CA VAL A 28 -13.50 2.13 -11.48
C VAL A 28 -12.20 2.93 -11.66
N PHE A 29 -11.03 2.30 -11.51
CA PHE A 29 -9.73 2.96 -11.47
C PHE A 29 -8.75 2.45 -12.54
N ASP A 30 -7.87 3.33 -13.00
CA ASP A 30 -6.85 3.04 -14.01
C ASP A 30 -5.58 2.40 -13.43
N PHE A 31 -5.38 2.50 -12.12
CA PHE A 31 -4.26 1.90 -11.40
C PHE A 31 -4.52 1.83 -9.89
N VAL A 32 -3.76 0.97 -9.23
CA VAL A 32 -3.69 0.89 -7.77
C VAL A 32 -2.34 1.39 -7.29
N GLU A 33 -2.35 1.99 -6.11
CA GLU A 33 -1.16 2.38 -5.36
C GLU A 33 -1.09 1.51 -4.10
N LEU A 34 0.04 0.82 -3.91
CA LEU A 34 0.23 -0.12 -2.81
C LEU A 34 1.12 0.47 -1.71
N PRO A 35 0.84 0.18 -0.43
CA PRO A 35 1.69 0.59 0.68
C PRO A 35 3.04 -0.16 0.66
N ALA A 36 4.14 0.59 0.54
CA ALA A 36 5.51 0.09 0.47
C ALA A 36 5.91 -0.69 1.70
N MET A 37 5.45 -0.25 2.88
CA MET A 37 5.66 -0.99 4.11
C MET A 37 5.10 -2.42 4.01
N THR A 38 3.86 -2.57 3.54
CA THR A 38 3.23 -3.89 3.39
C THR A 38 4.02 -4.75 2.41
N ILE A 39 4.34 -4.20 1.24
CA ILE A 39 5.09 -4.92 0.20
C ILE A 39 6.48 -5.35 0.70
N SER A 40 7.15 -4.52 1.48
CA SER A 40 8.48 -4.85 2.03
C SER A 40 8.47 -5.94 3.11
N GLN A 41 7.31 -6.25 3.69
CA GLN A 41 7.17 -7.14 4.85
C GLN A 41 6.48 -8.46 4.52
N ILE A 42 5.91 -8.61 3.32
CA ILE A 42 5.30 -9.88 2.91
C ILE A 42 6.36 -10.91 2.49
N PRO A 43 6.11 -12.22 2.70
CA PRO A 43 6.94 -13.27 2.14
C PRO A 43 7.00 -13.24 0.61
N GLU A 44 8.09 -13.75 0.02
CA GLU A 44 8.30 -13.82 -1.43
C GLU A 44 7.15 -14.56 -2.15
N GLU A 45 6.61 -15.64 -1.56
CA GLU A 45 5.45 -16.36 -2.10
C GLU A 45 4.21 -15.46 -2.25
N ILE A 46 3.96 -14.58 -1.28
CA ILE A 46 2.83 -13.64 -1.31
C ILE A 46 3.10 -12.52 -2.32
N PHE A 47 4.36 -12.11 -2.46
CA PHE A 47 4.76 -11.12 -3.46
C PHE A 47 4.57 -11.64 -4.89
N GLU A 48 4.93 -12.90 -5.16
CA GLU A 48 4.67 -13.51 -6.46
C GLU A 48 3.16 -13.66 -6.73
N LYS A 49 2.37 -14.06 -5.73
CA LYS A 49 0.91 -14.08 -5.86
C LYS A 49 0.34 -12.69 -6.18
N LEU A 50 0.84 -11.63 -5.54
CA LEU A 50 0.44 -10.26 -5.84
C LEU A 50 0.72 -9.89 -7.31
N LYS A 51 1.89 -10.26 -7.85
CA LYS A 51 2.23 -10.01 -9.26
C LYS A 51 1.27 -10.73 -10.20
N ASP A 52 0.95 -11.98 -9.90
CA ASP A 52 -0.01 -12.76 -10.67
C ASP A 52 -1.40 -12.10 -10.66
N GLU A 53 -1.89 -11.68 -9.50
CA GLU A 53 -3.19 -11.00 -9.38
C GLU A 53 -3.24 -9.68 -10.15
N LEU A 54 -2.18 -8.86 -10.09
CA LEU A 54 -2.09 -7.63 -10.88
C LEU A 54 -2.16 -7.92 -12.38
N GLN A 55 -1.46 -8.97 -12.85
CA GLN A 55 -1.45 -9.37 -14.25
C GLN A 55 -2.81 -9.93 -14.70
N ILE A 56 -3.44 -10.80 -13.91
CA ILE A 56 -4.76 -11.38 -14.19
C ILE A 56 -5.80 -10.27 -14.35
N ASN A 57 -5.78 -9.30 -13.43
CA ASN A 57 -6.72 -8.19 -13.41
C ASN A 57 -6.35 -7.05 -14.37
N LYS A 58 -5.19 -7.11 -15.04
CA LYS A 58 -4.65 -6.03 -15.90
C LYS A 58 -4.54 -4.68 -15.17
N LEU A 59 -4.23 -4.73 -13.87
CA LEU A 59 -3.98 -3.55 -13.05
C LEU A 59 -2.53 -3.11 -13.16
N ASN A 60 -2.34 -1.82 -13.39
CA ASN A 60 -1.03 -1.20 -13.25
C ASN A 60 -0.80 -0.83 -11.79
N CYS A 61 0.41 -1.06 -11.29
CA CYS A 61 0.88 -0.62 -9.98
C CYS A 61 2.17 0.17 -10.17
N ASP A 62 2.03 1.41 -10.63
CA ASP A 62 3.15 2.25 -11.03
C ASP A 62 3.88 2.88 -9.83
N TYR A 63 3.26 2.87 -8.65
CA TYR A 63 3.75 3.55 -7.46
C TYR A 63 3.58 2.69 -6.21
N VAL A 64 4.54 2.86 -5.30
CA VAL A 64 4.51 2.29 -3.97
C VAL A 64 4.68 3.44 -2.97
N THR A 65 3.79 3.59 -1.99
CA THR A 65 3.75 4.77 -1.10
C THR A 65 3.87 4.40 0.37
N ASN A 66 4.17 5.37 1.23
CA ASN A 66 4.23 5.17 2.68
C ASN A 66 5.24 4.10 3.11
N ILE A 67 6.54 4.37 2.89
CA ILE A 67 7.60 3.65 3.59
C ILE A 67 7.59 4.20 5.01
N PHE A 68 6.94 3.51 5.93
CA PHE A 68 7.13 3.73 7.36
C PHE A 68 7.46 2.36 7.98
N PRO A 69 8.22 2.28 9.06
CA PRO A 69 8.39 1.03 9.80
C PRO A 69 7.07 0.60 10.46
N LYS A 70 6.85 -0.71 10.64
CA LYS A 70 5.63 -1.25 11.29
C LYS A 70 5.44 -0.73 12.71
N ASP A 71 6.53 -0.42 13.40
CA ASP A 71 6.54 0.14 14.75
C ASP A 71 6.37 1.66 14.79
N LEU A 72 6.08 2.30 13.65
CA LEU A 72 5.81 3.72 13.54
C LEU A 72 4.33 3.95 13.21
N SER A 73 3.51 4.16 14.25
CA SER A 73 2.11 4.54 14.06
C SER A 73 2.02 5.98 13.58
N VAL A 74 1.53 6.19 12.37
CA VAL A 74 1.32 7.51 11.75
C VAL A 74 -0.05 8.12 12.05
N ILE A 75 -0.96 7.35 12.65
CA ILE A 75 -2.32 7.76 13.00
C ILE A 75 -2.73 7.23 14.38
N GLY A 76 -3.76 7.84 14.97
CA GLY A 76 -4.34 7.41 16.25
C GLY A 76 -3.68 8.03 17.49
N HIS A 77 -4.21 7.70 18.66
CA HIS A 77 -3.74 8.25 19.95
C HIS A 77 -2.31 7.85 20.31
N ASP A 78 -1.83 6.74 19.75
CA ASP A 78 -0.46 6.23 19.98
C ASP A 78 0.55 6.76 18.93
N SER A 79 0.14 7.71 18.09
CA SER A 79 1.06 8.34 17.13
C SER A 79 2.04 9.28 17.84
N ASP A 80 3.33 9.16 17.50
CA ASP A 80 4.39 10.02 18.01
C ASP A 80 4.94 10.87 16.87
N THR A 81 4.50 12.13 16.82
CA THR A 81 4.89 13.09 15.78
C THR A 81 6.40 13.25 15.69
N LYS A 82 7.13 13.28 16.82
CA LYS A 82 8.59 13.46 16.80
C LYS A 82 9.29 12.23 16.24
N LYS A 83 8.80 11.03 16.58
CA LYS A 83 9.34 9.78 16.02
C LYS A 83 9.14 9.73 14.50
N ILE A 84 8.02 10.25 14.00
CA ILE A 84 7.72 10.34 12.56
C ILE A 84 8.61 11.37 11.88
N GLU A 85 8.72 12.59 12.43
CA GLU A 85 9.58 13.65 11.89
C GLU A 85 11.04 13.19 11.78
N ASN A 86 11.59 12.60 12.84
CA ASN A 86 12.97 12.08 12.83
C ASN A 86 13.18 10.99 11.77
N TYR A 87 12.17 10.15 11.54
CA TYR A 87 12.23 9.13 10.49
C TYR A 87 12.25 9.77 9.09
N LEU A 88 11.38 10.77 8.86
CA LEU A 88 11.30 11.48 7.58
C LEU A 88 12.57 12.28 7.28
N ASP A 89 13.13 12.95 8.28
CA ASP A 89 14.39 13.71 8.14
C ASP A 89 15.57 12.81 7.78
N GLY A 90 15.54 11.53 8.16
CA GLY A 90 16.56 10.55 7.80
C GLY A 90 16.45 9.97 6.38
N LEU A 91 15.38 10.29 5.64
CA LEU A 91 15.17 9.84 4.26
C LEU A 91 15.66 10.85 3.20
N ILE A 92 16.05 12.06 3.62
CA ILE A 92 16.54 13.16 2.78
C ILE A 92 18.07 13.26 2.89
#